data_AF-A0A6G2D502-F1
#
_entry.id   AF-A0A6G2D502-F1
#
_cell.length_a   1.000
_cell.length_b   1.000
_cell.length_c   1.000
_cell.angle_alpha   90.00
_cell.angle_beta   90.00
_cell.angle_gamma   90.00
#
_symmetry.space_group_name_H-M   'P 1'
#
loop_
_entity.id
_entity.type
_entity.pdbx_description
1 polymer ?
#
loop_
_entity_poly.entity_id
_entity_poly.type
_entity_poly.pdbx_seq_one_letter_code
_entity_poly.pdbx_strand_id
1 'polypeptide(L)'
;SSLCMMLENEDSVLLQLHLQWNQKVLELSDKYQLNNINYWGVSEQSRDILIKKTALLEFIKKLTYKSEVSVLDLVQEIQTKSPNLETQKIIDYLRNLIISEFLFTNLRKVVINHNCLDNLIYILSSINEQTKLTTDLLQLKSCIEKYSKSELGEGILQYAEICEKMSHIFNEEKQRYLKVDLVNSYDSLLPKDLKKTLEDFVNFISRINLGKDYRNKELISYTEKFVEKYGEYVEVPIKQLLDSKLGLGIPKQNLEPYSILSSVAEQTFLSYLSKEIFKAVKNNKKEIDISNIPPELLYPNLDRFAVNQFELYCEMKNFGEQPVISIVPNTGSDMIGKSIGRFASYFLNSNIELDSRVDNVELIEFPSDNKNLNVMSSHHGHSKKLLLSYEDDFDIDSLELDFLVVGVERVNEHYKLYFRDLRTDL
;
A
#
# COMPACT_ATOMS: atom_id res chain seq x y z
N SER A 1 -8.60 -12.02 7.43
CA SER A 1 -9.77 -11.24 7.01
C SER A 1 -11.06 -11.94 7.42
N SER A 2 -11.53 -12.99 6.73
CA SER A 2 -12.82 -13.65 7.05
C SER A 2 -12.94 -14.13 8.51
N LEU A 3 -11.93 -14.79 9.07
CA LEU A 3 -11.95 -15.21 10.47
C LEU A 3 -12.00 -14.02 11.44
N CYS A 4 -11.24 -12.95 11.17
CA CYS A 4 -11.30 -11.74 11.99
C CYS A 4 -12.70 -11.12 11.98
N MET A 5 -13.38 -11.08 10.83
CA MET A 5 -14.76 -10.61 10.74
C MET A 5 -15.73 -11.50 11.52
N MET A 6 -15.56 -12.83 11.49
CA MET A 6 -16.38 -13.74 12.30
C MET A 6 -16.21 -13.44 13.79
N LEU A 7 -14.97 -13.27 14.25
CA LEU A 7 -14.64 -12.93 15.63
C LEU A 7 -15.23 -11.57 16.06
N GLU A 8 -15.21 -10.57 15.19
CA GLU A 8 -15.84 -9.26 15.47
C GLU A 8 -17.37 -9.32 15.62
N ASN A 9 -18.01 -10.35 15.09
CA ASN A 9 -19.47 -10.55 15.17
C ASN A 9 -19.90 -11.36 16.39
N GLU A 10 -18.98 -12.00 17.11
CA GLU A 10 -19.28 -12.77 18.33
C GLU A 10 -19.17 -11.87 19.57
N ASP A 11 -20.29 -11.59 20.25
CA ASP A 11 -20.33 -10.65 21.38
C ASP A 11 -19.36 -11.00 22.51
N SER A 12 -19.25 -12.30 22.84
CA SER A 12 -18.31 -12.80 23.86
C SER A 12 -16.86 -12.49 23.49
N VAL A 13 -16.51 -12.60 22.22
CA VAL A 13 -15.18 -12.28 21.70
C VAL A 13 -14.99 -10.78 21.66
N LEU A 14 -15.94 -10.04 21.06
CA LEU A 14 -15.88 -8.60 20.88
C LEU A 14 -15.64 -7.87 22.19
N LEU A 15 -16.29 -8.28 23.29
CA LEU A 15 -16.09 -7.69 24.62
C LEU A 15 -14.66 -7.82 25.15
N GLN A 16 -13.88 -8.79 24.67
CA GLN A 16 -12.49 -9.02 25.06
C GLN A 16 -11.47 -8.42 24.06
N LEU A 17 -11.95 -7.77 22.99
CA LEU A 17 -11.11 -7.03 22.07
C LEU A 17 -10.86 -5.61 22.57
N HIS A 18 -9.95 -4.92 21.86
CA HIS A 18 -9.67 -3.51 22.09
C HIS A 18 -9.98 -2.69 20.83
N LEU A 19 -10.34 -1.43 21.02
CA LEU A 19 -10.75 -0.48 19.99
C LEU A 19 -9.78 0.68 19.87
N GLN A 20 -9.66 1.19 18.65
CA GLN A 20 -9.03 2.47 18.33
C GLN A 20 -9.86 3.23 17.30
N TRP A 21 -9.84 4.56 17.38
CA TRP A 21 -10.46 5.43 16.38
C TRP A 21 -9.68 5.41 15.06
N ASN A 22 -10.39 5.31 13.94
CA ASN A 22 -9.77 5.39 12.63
C ASN A 22 -9.28 6.81 12.33
N GLN A 23 -7.95 6.97 12.20
CA GLN A 23 -7.33 8.27 11.94
C GLN A 23 -7.74 8.88 10.58
N LYS A 24 -8.23 8.10 9.62
CA LYS A 24 -8.72 8.63 8.33
C LYS A 24 -10.03 9.41 8.45
N VAL A 25 -10.74 9.31 9.57
CA VAL A 25 -12.02 9.99 9.75
C VAL A 25 -11.81 11.50 9.76
N LEU A 26 -12.49 12.18 8.84
CA LEU A 26 -12.55 13.63 8.78
C LEU A 26 -13.64 14.15 9.73
N GLU A 27 -13.26 15.12 10.54
CA GLU A 27 -14.16 15.81 11.44
C GLU A 27 -14.74 17.07 10.79
N LEU A 28 -16.07 17.11 10.63
CA LEU A 28 -16.83 18.27 10.16
C LEU A 28 -17.58 18.92 11.34
N SER A 29 -18.19 20.08 11.12
CA SER A 29 -18.87 20.81 12.21
C SER A 29 -19.95 19.98 12.94
N ASP A 30 -20.81 19.26 12.21
CA ASP A 30 -21.93 18.48 12.77
C ASP A 30 -21.86 16.97 12.48
N LYS A 31 -20.83 16.52 11.76
CA LYS A 31 -20.70 15.15 11.23
C LYS A 31 -19.25 14.64 11.28
N TYR A 32 -19.11 13.33 11.22
CA TYR A 32 -17.89 12.64 10.83
C TYR A 32 -18.04 12.06 9.44
N GLN A 33 -16.99 12.11 8.64
CA GLN A 33 -16.95 11.57 7.29
C GLN A 33 -15.77 10.61 7.15
N LEU A 34 -16.02 9.45 6.56
CA LEU A 34 -14.99 8.50 6.19
C LEU A 34 -15.19 8.08 4.74
N ASN A 35 -14.16 8.25 3.93
CA ASN A 35 -14.18 7.92 2.51
C ASN A 35 -13.55 6.55 2.26
N ASN A 36 -14.02 5.88 1.21
CA ASN A 36 -13.49 4.59 0.74
C ASN A 36 -13.47 3.45 1.78
N ILE A 37 -14.58 3.24 2.49
CA ILE A 37 -14.73 2.13 3.44
C ILE A 37 -14.72 0.80 2.69
N ASN A 38 -14.03 -0.20 3.23
CA ASN A 38 -13.92 -1.52 2.61
C ASN A 38 -14.07 -2.72 3.55
N TYR A 39 -14.24 -2.51 4.86
CA TYR A 39 -14.45 -3.55 5.88
C TYR A 39 -13.76 -4.89 5.59
N TRP A 40 -12.50 -5.00 5.99
CA TRP A 40 -11.65 -6.18 5.74
C TRP A 40 -11.45 -6.57 4.26
N GLY A 41 -11.70 -5.64 3.34
CA GLY A 41 -11.49 -5.80 1.90
C GLY A 41 -12.59 -6.61 1.21
N VAL A 42 -13.80 -6.64 1.78
CA VAL A 42 -14.95 -7.43 1.30
C VAL A 42 -15.97 -6.56 0.58
N SER A 43 -15.94 -5.23 0.74
CA SER A 43 -16.91 -4.35 0.08
C SER A 43 -16.64 -4.26 -1.43
N GLU A 44 -17.57 -4.75 -2.25
CA GLU A 44 -17.47 -4.69 -3.72
C GLU A 44 -17.42 -3.25 -4.26
N GLN A 45 -17.88 -2.27 -3.47
CA GLN A 45 -17.82 -0.85 -3.80
C GLN A 45 -17.34 -0.07 -2.59
N SER A 46 -16.28 0.72 -2.77
CA SER A 46 -15.85 1.68 -1.77
C SER A 46 -16.96 2.73 -1.61
N ARG A 47 -17.37 3.00 -0.37
CA ARG A 47 -18.43 3.95 -0.07
C ARG A 47 -17.93 5.02 0.88
N ASP A 48 -18.47 6.22 0.70
CA ASP A 48 -18.28 7.32 1.63
C ASP A 48 -19.45 7.32 2.62
N ILE A 49 -19.14 7.32 3.91
CA ILE A 49 -20.15 7.33 4.98
C ILE A 49 -20.02 8.63 5.76
N LEU A 50 -21.18 9.26 6.02
CA LEU A 50 -21.31 10.38 6.94
C LEU A 50 -22.21 9.98 8.10
N ILE A 51 -21.71 10.17 9.33
CA ILE A 51 -22.49 9.96 10.55
C ILE A 51 -22.59 11.26 11.34
N LYS A 52 -23.74 11.50 11.98
CA LYS A 52 -23.97 12.69 12.79
C LYS A 52 -23.12 12.63 14.05
N LYS A 53 -22.54 13.77 14.45
CA LYS A 53 -21.94 13.93 15.76
C LYS A 53 -23.01 13.85 16.85
N THR A 54 -22.92 12.81 17.66
CA THR A 54 -23.76 12.63 18.86
C THR A 54 -22.88 12.69 20.09
N ALA A 55 -23.44 13.04 21.25
CA ALA A 55 -22.68 13.07 22.49
C ALA A 55 -22.02 11.71 22.81
N LEU A 56 -22.70 10.61 22.48
CA LEU A 56 -22.16 9.26 22.64
C LEU A 56 -20.95 9.01 21.71
N LEU A 57 -21.06 9.38 20.43
CA LEU A 57 -19.97 9.19 19.48
C LEU A 57 -18.75 10.05 19.80
N GLU A 58 -18.97 11.31 20.20
CA GLU A 58 -17.91 12.21 20.69
C GLU A 58 -17.21 11.62 21.91
N PHE A 59 -17.98 11.05 22.84
CA PHE A 59 -17.44 10.37 24.01
C PHE A 59 -16.58 9.16 23.63
N ILE A 60 -17.07 8.30 22.73
CA ILE A 60 -16.32 7.14 22.23
C ILE A 60 -15.03 7.57 21.54
N LYS A 61 -15.10 8.54 20.61
CA LYS A 61 -13.91 9.07 19.93
C LYS A 61 -12.91 9.64 20.92
N LYS A 62 -13.35 10.43 21.90
CA LYS A 62 -12.46 11.00 22.92
C LYS A 62 -11.68 9.93 23.66
N LEU A 63 -12.30 8.79 23.95
CA LEU A 63 -11.64 7.69 24.65
C LEU A 63 -10.73 6.84 23.76
N THR A 64 -11.07 6.70 22.47
CA THR A 64 -10.41 5.76 21.53
C THR A 64 -9.45 6.44 20.54
N TYR A 65 -9.42 7.77 20.50
CA TYR A 65 -8.53 8.52 19.61
C TYR A 65 -7.11 8.52 20.17
N LYS A 66 -6.19 7.90 19.40
CA LYS A 66 -4.78 7.70 19.78
C LYS A 66 -4.60 6.90 21.08
N SER A 67 -5.53 5.99 21.35
CA SER A 67 -5.53 5.19 22.56
C SER A 67 -6.24 3.87 22.30
N GLU A 68 -5.61 2.79 22.75
CA GLU A 68 -6.21 1.47 22.79
C GLU A 68 -7.16 1.36 24.00
N VAL A 69 -8.42 0.97 23.76
CA VAL A 69 -9.44 0.87 24.82
C VAL A 69 -10.12 -0.48 24.77
N SER A 70 -10.18 -1.18 25.91
CA SER A 70 -10.97 -2.41 26.08
C SER A 70 -12.44 -2.16 25.75
N VAL A 71 -13.04 -3.04 24.94
CA VAL A 71 -14.47 -2.95 24.60
C VAL A 71 -15.33 -3.07 25.86
N LEU A 72 -15.00 -4.01 26.76
CA LEU A 72 -15.71 -4.20 28.02
C LEU A 72 -15.70 -2.92 28.87
N ASP A 73 -14.54 -2.28 29.00
CA ASP A 73 -14.40 -1.05 29.81
C ASP A 73 -15.21 0.09 29.19
N LEU A 74 -15.15 0.23 27.86
CA LEU A 74 -15.95 1.23 27.14
C LEU A 74 -17.45 1.01 27.32
N VAL A 75 -17.93 -0.24 27.25
CA VAL A 75 -19.33 -0.58 27.50
C VAL A 75 -19.73 -0.22 28.93
N GLN A 76 -18.91 -0.54 29.93
CA GLN A 76 -19.17 -0.21 31.33
C GLN A 76 -19.18 1.31 31.58
N GLU A 77 -18.28 2.06 30.95
CA GLU A 77 -18.23 3.53 31.02
C GLU A 77 -19.49 4.18 30.41
N ILE A 78 -19.94 3.69 29.25
CA ILE A 78 -21.17 4.15 28.61
C ILE A 78 -22.38 3.81 29.50
N GLN A 79 -22.44 2.60 30.05
CA GLN A 79 -23.52 2.16 30.93
C GLN A 79 -23.59 3.01 32.20
N THR A 80 -22.44 3.34 32.79
CA THR A 80 -22.36 4.20 33.99
C THR A 80 -22.93 5.59 33.73
N LYS A 81 -22.63 6.16 32.56
CA LYS A 81 -23.13 7.47 32.14
C LYS A 81 -24.57 7.45 31.64
N SER A 82 -25.08 6.29 31.24
CA SER A 82 -26.44 6.10 30.72
C SER A 82 -27.03 4.78 31.23
N PRO A 83 -27.43 4.69 32.51
CA PRO A 83 -27.84 3.42 33.14
C PRO A 83 -29.05 2.75 32.51
N ASN A 84 -29.90 3.53 31.83
CA ASN A 84 -31.11 3.04 31.16
C ASN A 84 -30.84 2.48 29.75
N LEU A 85 -29.63 2.67 29.20
CA LEU A 85 -29.28 2.14 27.90
C LEU A 85 -28.98 0.65 28.04
N GLU A 86 -29.62 -0.19 27.26
CA GLU A 86 -29.38 -1.63 27.31
C GLU A 86 -27.98 -1.98 26.79
N THR A 87 -27.26 -2.86 27.50
CA THR A 87 -25.91 -3.28 27.13
C THR A 87 -25.82 -3.78 25.70
N GLN A 88 -26.80 -4.57 25.25
CA GLN A 88 -26.85 -5.07 23.88
C GLN A 88 -26.87 -3.94 22.84
N LYS A 89 -27.62 -2.84 23.11
CA LYS A 89 -27.67 -1.68 22.20
C LYS A 89 -26.34 -0.96 22.12
N ILE A 90 -25.55 -0.95 23.20
CA ILE A 90 -24.20 -0.38 23.20
C ILE A 90 -23.30 -1.24 22.31
N ILE A 91 -23.31 -2.56 22.52
CA ILE A 91 -22.51 -3.51 21.72
C ILE A 91 -22.88 -3.41 20.25
N ASP A 92 -24.17 -3.39 19.90
CA ASP A 92 -24.64 -3.25 18.53
C ASP A 92 -24.22 -1.90 17.90
N TYR A 93 -24.22 -0.83 18.69
CA TYR A 93 -23.74 0.48 18.22
C TYR A 93 -22.23 0.46 17.94
N LEU A 94 -21.43 -0.12 18.83
CA LEU A 94 -19.98 -0.28 18.62
C LEU A 94 -19.70 -1.18 17.40
N ARG A 95 -20.42 -2.29 17.24
CA ARG A 95 -20.30 -3.17 16.07
C ARG A 95 -20.58 -2.43 14.76
N ASN A 96 -21.61 -1.58 14.75
CA ASN A 96 -21.89 -0.73 13.58
C ASN A 96 -20.76 0.24 13.27
N LEU A 97 -20.11 0.83 14.28
CA LEU A 97 -18.93 1.70 14.09
C LEU A 97 -17.70 0.91 13.58
N ILE A 98 -17.56 -0.37 13.95
CA ILE A 98 -16.51 -1.26 13.44
C ILE A 98 -16.77 -1.64 11.98
N ILE A 99 -18.01 -2.05 11.64
CA ILE A 99 -18.41 -2.40 10.27
C ILE A 99 -18.27 -1.20 9.33
N SER A 100 -18.56 0.00 9.83
CA SER A 100 -18.37 1.26 9.10
C SER A 100 -16.95 1.84 9.21
N GLU A 101 -16.01 1.10 9.80
CA GLU A 101 -14.59 1.44 9.96
C GLU A 101 -14.29 2.78 10.66
N PHE A 102 -15.24 3.34 11.41
CA PHE A 102 -14.95 4.46 12.32
C PHE A 102 -14.12 4.02 13.52
N LEU A 103 -14.28 2.75 13.91
CA LEU A 103 -13.44 2.08 14.90
C LEU A 103 -12.74 0.88 14.25
N PHE A 104 -11.50 0.64 14.67
CA PHE A 104 -10.78 -0.60 14.39
C PHE A 104 -10.68 -1.44 15.66
N THR A 105 -10.78 -2.75 15.50
CA THR A 105 -10.41 -3.70 16.56
C THR A 105 -8.92 -4.03 16.48
N ASN A 106 -8.32 -4.44 17.60
CA ASN A 106 -6.93 -4.92 17.65
C ASN A 106 -6.68 -6.14 16.74
N LEU A 107 -7.71 -6.79 16.20
CA LEU A 107 -7.55 -7.83 15.18
C LEU A 107 -6.90 -7.28 13.90
N ARG A 108 -7.00 -5.98 13.59
CA ARG A 108 -6.33 -5.38 12.43
C ARG A 108 -4.80 -5.51 12.49
N LYS A 109 -4.21 -5.64 13.69
CA LYS A 109 -2.77 -5.93 13.89
C LYS A 109 -2.32 -7.20 13.18
N VAL A 110 -3.23 -8.17 13.04
CA VAL A 110 -2.95 -9.49 12.43
C VAL A 110 -2.31 -9.36 11.05
N VAL A 111 -2.72 -8.39 10.23
CA VAL A 111 -2.28 -8.33 8.84
C VAL A 111 -1.10 -7.37 8.60
N ILE A 112 -0.70 -6.59 9.60
CA ILE A 112 0.26 -5.48 9.42
C ILE A 112 1.70 -6.00 9.24
N ASN A 113 2.02 -7.17 9.80
CA ASN A 113 3.37 -7.75 9.73
C ASN A 113 3.38 -9.15 9.07
N HIS A 114 4.57 -9.73 8.90
CA HIS A 114 4.76 -11.03 8.24
C HIS A 114 4.29 -12.24 9.06
N ASN A 115 3.96 -12.07 10.34
CA ASN A 115 3.64 -13.14 11.29
C ASN A 115 2.14 -13.23 11.59
N CYS A 116 1.30 -13.17 10.55
CA CYS A 116 -0.16 -13.06 10.70
C CYS A 116 -0.77 -14.14 11.60
N LEU A 117 -0.39 -15.40 11.41
CA LEU A 117 -0.93 -16.52 12.19
C LEU A 117 -0.54 -16.41 13.68
N ASP A 118 0.70 -15.99 13.96
CA ASP A 118 1.20 -15.85 15.33
C ASP A 118 0.53 -14.69 16.06
N ASN A 119 0.35 -13.54 15.40
CA ASN A 119 -0.40 -12.42 15.98
C ASN A 119 -1.84 -12.82 16.31
N LEU A 120 -2.48 -13.58 15.41
CA LEU A 120 -3.84 -14.04 15.63
C LEU A 120 -3.91 -15.00 16.83
N ILE A 121 -3.00 -15.98 16.90
CA ILE A 121 -2.90 -16.90 18.04
C ILE A 121 -2.65 -16.12 19.34
N TYR A 122 -1.78 -15.12 19.32
CA TYR A 122 -1.51 -14.27 20.47
C TYR A 122 -2.76 -13.55 20.96
N ILE A 123 -3.51 -12.88 20.08
CA ILE A 123 -4.76 -12.19 20.43
C ILE A 123 -5.81 -13.19 20.96
N LEU A 124 -5.95 -14.34 20.30
CA LEU A 124 -6.94 -15.36 20.71
C LEU A 124 -6.57 -16.05 22.02
N SER A 125 -5.28 -16.12 22.37
CA SER A 125 -4.83 -16.74 23.62
C SER A 125 -5.32 -16.02 24.88
N SER A 126 -5.64 -14.73 24.77
CA SER A 126 -6.24 -13.93 25.84
C SER A 126 -7.77 -13.99 25.88
N ILE A 127 -8.43 -14.73 24.98
CA ILE A 127 -9.89 -14.81 24.87
C ILE A 127 -10.35 -16.20 25.28
N ASN A 128 -11.00 -16.31 26.44
CA ASN A 128 -11.29 -17.59 27.09
C ASN A 128 -12.10 -18.56 26.22
N GLU A 129 -13.11 -18.05 25.52
CA GLU A 129 -14.04 -18.79 24.66
C GLU A 129 -13.37 -19.35 23.41
N GLN A 130 -12.19 -18.83 23.05
CA GLN A 130 -11.48 -19.21 21.82
C GLN A 130 -10.40 -20.26 22.05
N THR A 131 -10.31 -20.86 23.25
CA THR A 131 -9.33 -21.91 23.58
C THR A 131 -9.26 -23.03 22.53
N LYS A 132 -10.42 -23.48 22.02
CA LYS A 132 -10.47 -24.52 20.98
C LYS A 132 -9.87 -24.02 19.66
N LEU A 133 -10.31 -22.85 19.17
CA LEU A 133 -9.79 -22.25 17.94
C LEU A 133 -8.29 -22.00 18.04
N THR A 134 -7.81 -21.46 19.17
CA THR A 134 -6.38 -21.25 19.45
C THR A 134 -5.59 -22.55 19.37
N THR A 135 -6.12 -23.65 19.93
CA THR A 135 -5.51 -24.98 19.86
C THR A 135 -5.46 -25.50 18.43
N ASP A 136 -6.55 -25.36 17.67
CA ASP A 136 -6.64 -25.79 16.27
C ASP A 136 -5.65 -25.00 15.39
N LEU A 137 -5.52 -23.70 15.62
CA LEU A 137 -4.55 -22.84 14.92
C LEU A 137 -3.09 -23.17 15.27
N LEU A 138 -2.79 -23.53 16.54
CA LEU A 138 -1.46 -23.99 16.95
C LEU A 138 -1.09 -25.32 16.27
N GLN A 139 -2.04 -26.26 16.18
CA GLN A 139 -1.81 -27.50 15.44
C GLN A 139 -1.57 -27.23 13.95
N LEU A 140 -2.40 -26.38 13.35
CA LEU A 140 -2.28 -25.96 11.97
C LEU A 140 -0.92 -25.31 11.69
N LYS A 141 -0.43 -24.45 12.59
CA LYS A 141 0.93 -23.89 12.53
C LYS A 141 1.98 -25.00 12.45
N SER A 142 1.91 -26.00 13.33
CA SER A 142 2.83 -27.14 13.29
C SER A 142 2.76 -27.93 11.98
N CYS A 143 1.56 -28.12 11.41
CA CYS A 143 1.39 -28.76 10.09
C CYS A 143 2.07 -27.93 8.99
N ILE A 144 1.89 -26.60 8.99
CA ILE A 144 2.53 -25.68 8.03
C ILE A 144 4.06 -25.72 8.15
N GLU A 145 4.60 -25.74 9.37
CA GLU A 145 6.04 -25.85 9.62
C GLU A 145 6.64 -27.19 9.17
N LYS A 146 5.87 -28.27 9.20
CA LYS A 146 6.30 -29.58 8.65
C LYS A 146 6.26 -29.55 7.13
N TYR A 147 5.20 -28.97 6.55
CA TYR A 147 5.06 -28.81 5.11
C TYR A 147 6.18 -27.94 4.52
N SER A 148 6.54 -26.83 5.16
CA SER A 148 7.59 -25.92 4.68
C SER A 148 9.00 -26.54 4.63
N LYS A 149 9.21 -27.65 5.34
CA LYS A 149 10.47 -28.43 5.33
C LYS A 149 10.44 -29.60 4.33
N SER A 150 9.32 -29.82 3.65
CA SER A 150 9.18 -30.93 2.70
C SER A 150 9.81 -30.56 1.36
N GLU A 151 10.37 -31.55 0.66
CA GLU A 151 10.84 -31.36 -0.71
C GLU A 151 9.68 -31.12 -1.67
N LEU A 152 9.96 -30.41 -2.77
CA LEU A 152 8.99 -30.18 -3.83
C LEU A 152 8.50 -31.52 -4.40
N GLY A 153 7.19 -31.75 -4.32
CA GLY A 153 6.55 -33.00 -4.74
C GLY A 153 6.22 -33.97 -3.60
N GLU A 154 6.93 -33.90 -2.46
CA GLU A 154 6.75 -34.84 -1.34
C GLU A 154 5.75 -34.33 -0.28
N GLY A 155 5.41 -33.04 -0.29
CA GLY A 155 4.51 -32.40 0.67
C GLY A 155 3.00 -32.56 0.41
N ILE A 156 2.58 -33.40 -0.53
CA ILE A 156 1.18 -33.45 -1.02
C ILE A 156 0.20 -33.85 0.09
N LEU A 157 0.55 -34.88 0.88
CA LEU A 157 -0.32 -35.36 1.97
C LEU A 157 -0.39 -34.36 3.12
N GLN A 158 0.72 -33.72 3.46
CA GLN A 158 0.79 -32.66 4.47
C GLN A 158 -0.05 -31.45 4.04
N TYR A 159 0.01 -31.08 2.76
CA TYR A 159 -0.84 -30.01 2.21
C TYR A 159 -2.33 -30.36 2.26
N ALA A 160 -2.69 -31.61 1.95
CA ALA A 160 -4.07 -32.09 2.05
C ALA A 160 -4.60 -32.03 3.50
N GLU A 161 -3.79 -32.45 4.48
CA GLU A 161 -4.12 -32.33 5.91
C GLU A 161 -4.34 -30.87 6.34
N ILE A 162 -3.49 -29.96 5.86
CA ILE A 162 -3.65 -28.52 6.12
C ILE A 162 -4.97 -28.01 5.53
N CYS A 163 -5.28 -28.38 4.29
CA CYS A 163 -6.55 -27.99 3.66
C CYS A 163 -7.77 -28.54 4.41
N GLU A 164 -7.72 -29.79 4.85
CA GLU A 164 -8.79 -30.41 5.64
C GLU A 164 -9.00 -29.66 6.96
N LYS A 165 -7.93 -29.43 7.73
CA LYS A 165 -7.99 -28.67 9.00
C LYS A 165 -8.53 -27.25 8.79
N MET A 166 -8.06 -26.55 7.76
CA MET A 166 -8.57 -25.22 7.41
C MET A 166 -10.06 -25.30 7.07
N SER A 167 -10.50 -26.26 6.24
CA SER A 167 -11.92 -26.38 5.87
C SER A 167 -12.84 -26.53 7.08
N HIS A 168 -12.40 -27.27 8.11
CA HIS A 168 -13.13 -27.41 9.37
C HIS A 168 -13.18 -26.12 10.19
N ILE A 169 -12.08 -25.35 10.25
CA ILE A 169 -12.03 -24.08 10.99
C ILE A 169 -12.91 -23.02 10.31
N PHE A 170 -12.86 -22.93 8.99
CA PHE A 170 -13.53 -21.88 8.22
C PHE A 170 -14.94 -22.25 7.78
N ASN A 171 -15.35 -23.52 7.94
CA ASN A 171 -16.62 -24.06 7.45
C ASN A 171 -16.89 -23.74 5.97
N GLU A 172 -15.82 -23.73 5.16
CA GLU A 172 -15.82 -23.40 3.75
C GLU A 172 -14.82 -24.30 3.03
N GLU A 173 -15.22 -24.93 1.92
CA GLU A 173 -14.33 -25.68 1.03
C GLU A 173 -13.64 -24.74 0.03
N LYS A 174 -12.71 -23.91 0.51
CA LYS A 174 -11.88 -23.06 -0.36
C LYS A 174 -10.59 -23.80 -0.74
N GLN A 175 -10.18 -23.73 -2.01
CA GLN A 175 -8.94 -24.39 -2.47
C GLN A 175 -7.66 -23.56 -2.27
N ARG A 176 -7.72 -22.43 -1.53
CA ARG A 176 -6.60 -21.46 -1.45
C ARG A 176 -6.37 -20.96 -0.03
N TYR A 177 -5.88 -21.83 0.85
CA TYR A 177 -5.61 -21.48 2.25
C TYR A 177 -4.18 -21.00 2.52
N LEU A 178 -3.22 -21.41 1.69
CA LEU A 178 -1.81 -21.09 1.89
C LEU A 178 -1.28 -20.14 0.81
N LYS A 179 -0.48 -19.18 1.27
CA LYS A 179 0.49 -18.44 0.46
C LYS A 179 1.83 -19.16 0.60
N VAL A 180 2.45 -19.52 -0.52
CA VAL A 180 3.77 -20.16 -0.55
C VAL A 180 4.70 -19.33 -1.42
N ASP A 181 5.78 -18.83 -0.84
CA ASP A 181 6.87 -18.18 -1.55
C ASP A 181 8.02 -19.18 -1.68
N LEU A 182 8.31 -19.65 -2.90
CA LEU A 182 9.43 -20.54 -3.16
C LEU A 182 10.70 -19.71 -3.34
N VAL A 183 11.66 -19.92 -2.45
CA VAL A 183 12.94 -19.21 -2.47
C VAL A 183 14.06 -20.18 -2.80
N ASN A 184 14.95 -19.75 -3.69
CA ASN A 184 16.17 -20.46 -4.01
C ASN A 184 17.35 -19.78 -3.31
N SER A 185 18.17 -20.55 -2.59
CA SER A 185 19.36 -20.06 -1.89
C SER A 185 20.64 -20.04 -2.74
N TYR A 186 20.57 -20.44 -4.02
CA TYR A 186 21.72 -20.38 -4.91
C TYR A 186 21.94 -18.96 -5.46
N ASP A 187 23.14 -18.44 -5.25
CA ASP A 187 23.57 -17.19 -5.88
C ASP A 187 23.69 -17.36 -7.40
N SER A 188 23.13 -16.41 -8.13
CA SER A 188 23.31 -16.33 -9.59
C SER A 188 24.52 -15.47 -9.91
N LEU A 189 25.46 -16.02 -10.68
CA LEU A 189 26.60 -15.27 -11.20
C LEU A 189 26.16 -14.44 -12.40
N LEU A 190 26.21 -13.11 -12.27
CA LEU A 190 25.90 -12.19 -13.35
C LEU A 190 27.15 -11.91 -14.21
N PRO A 191 27.01 -11.70 -15.53
CA PRO A 191 28.11 -11.28 -16.39
C PRO A 191 28.75 -9.97 -15.89
N LYS A 192 30.08 -9.87 -15.94
CA LYS A 192 30.82 -8.70 -15.43
C LYS A 192 30.37 -7.38 -16.08
N ASP A 193 30.03 -7.42 -17.37
CA ASP A 193 29.65 -6.23 -18.13
C ASP A 193 28.16 -5.87 -17.98
N LEU A 194 27.33 -6.75 -17.38
CA LEU A 194 25.88 -6.53 -17.25
C LEU A 194 25.55 -5.21 -16.56
N LYS A 195 26.26 -4.91 -15.47
CA LYS A 195 26.08 -3.67 -14.71
C LYS A 195 26.25 -2.45 -15.62
N LYS A 196 27.37 -2.41 -16.35
CA LYS A 196 27.67 -1.29 -17.25
C LYS A 196 26.65 -1.20 -18.40
N THR A 197 26.24 -2.33 -18.97
CA THR A 197 25.19 -2.36 -20.01
C THR A 197 23.86 -1.77 -19.49
N LEU A 198 23.46 -2.12 -18.27
CA LEU A 198 22.25 -1.56 -17.65
C LEU A 198 22.41 -0.08 -17.32
N GLU A 199 23.56 0.35 -16.80
CA GLU A 199 23.86 1.77 -16.56
C GLU A 199 23.81 2.59 -17.86
N ASP A 200 24.42 2.11 -18.93
CA ASP A 200 24.41 2.74 -20.26
C ASP A 200 22.98 2.80 -20.82
N PHE A 201 22.20 1.73 -20.65
CA PHE A 201 20.78 1.71 -21.03
C PHE A 201 19.97 2.74 -20.25
N VAL A 202 20.09 2.78 -18.93
CA VAL A 202 19.42 3.76 -18.05
C VAL A 202 19.78 5.19 -18.44
N ASN A 203 21.07 5.45 -18.68
CA ASN A 203 21.57 6.74 -19.14
C ASN A 203 21.05 7.13 -20.52
N PHE A 204 20.78 6.15 -21.39
CA PHE A 204 20.21 6.39 -22.69
C PHE A 204 18.71 6.70 -22.60
N ILE A 205 17.92 5.89 -21.88
CA ILE A 205 16.48 6.11 -21.73
C ILE A 205 16.15 7.37 -20.91
N SER A 206 17.04 7.80 -20.01
CA SER A 206 16.88 9.07 -19.28
C SER A 206 16.79 10.26 -20.24
N ARG A 207 17.53 10.18 -21.36
CA ARG A 207 17.60 11.20 -22.41
C ARG A 207 16.47 11.13 -23.42
N ILE A 208 15.83 9.97 -23.57
CA ILE A 208 14.63 9.82 -24.40
C ILE A 208 13.45 10.47 -23.67
N ASN A 209 13.20 11.74 -23.96
CA ASN A 209 12.12 12.47 -23.34
C ASN A 209 10.91 12.61 -24.27
N LEU A 210 9.80 11.97 -23.89
CA LEU A 210 8.48 12.14 -24.51
C LEU A 210 7.72 13.37 -23.94
N GLY A 211 8.36 14.26 -23.17
CA GLY A 211 7.77 15.55 -22.78
C GLY A 211 8.47 16.17 -21.57
N LYS A 212 8.71 17.49 -21.60
CA LYS A 212 9.20 18.24 -20.42
C LYS A 212 8.19 18.20 -19.26
N ASP A 213 6.92 18.00 -19.58
CA ASP A 213 5.82 17.90 -18.63
C ASP A 213 5.75 16.48 -18.08
N TYR A 214 6.33 16.33 -16.90
CA TYR A 214 6.54 15.06 -16.21
C TYR A 214 5.25 14.24 -16.03
N ARG A 215 5.46 12.94 -15.83
CA ARG A 215 4.43 11.92 -15.64
C ARG A 215 3.40 12.35 -14.59
N ASN A 216 2.15 12.02 -14.90
CA ASN A 216 0.93 12.32 -14.16
C ASN A 216 0.38 13.75 -14.37
N LYS A 217 -0.17 14.00 -15.58
CA LYS A 217 -0.91 15.23 -15.93
C LYS A 217 -2.03 15.57 -14.94
N GLU A 218 -2.58 14.56 -14.28
CA GLU A 218 -3.62 14.71 -13.27
C GLU A 218 -3.05 15.44 -12.05
N LEU A 219 -1.83 15.10 -11.63
CA LEU A 219 -1.11 15.81 -10.56
C LEU A 219 -0.70 17.23 -10.97
N ILE A 220 -0.34 17.49 -12.23
CA ILE A 220 -0.07 18.86 -12.70
C ILE A 220 -1.33 19.71 -12.56
N SER A 221 -2.44 19.27 -13.16
CA SER A 221 -3.72 19.97 -13.06
C SER A 221 -4.20 20.11 -11.62
N TYR A 222 -3.94 19.11 -10.78
CA TYR A 222 -4.25 19.17 -9.36
C TYR A 222 -3.39 20.19 -8.61
N THR A 223 -2.10 20.30 -8.94
CA THR A 223 -1.17 21.28 -8.36
C THR A 223 -1.52 22.71 -8.78
N GLU A 224 -1.91 22.91 -10.05
CA GLU A 224 -2.41 24.20 -10.53
C GLU A 224 -3.67 24.64 -9.78
N LYS A 225 -4.63 23.72 -9.59
CA LYS A 225 -5.83 23.97 -8.77
C LYS A 225 -5.51 24.27 -7.31
N PHE A 226 -4.46 23.65 -6.76
CA PHE A 226 -3.96 23.97 -5.43
C PHE A 226 -3.49 25.42 -5.35
N VAL A 227 -2.63 25.84 -6.29
CA VAL A 227 -2.14 27.22 -6.35
C VAL A 227 -3.28 28.22 -6.57
N GLU A 228 -4.23 27.91 -7.46
CA GLU A 228 -5.38 28.77 -7.73
C GLU A 228 -6.27 28.97 -6.49
N LYS A 229 -6.52 27.90 -5.72
CA LYS A 229 -7.41 27.94 -4.56
C LYS A 229 -6.75 28.47 -3.29
N TYR A 230 -5.48 28.12 -3.04
CA TYR A 230 -4.80 28.37 -1.76
C TYR A 230 -3.62 29.35 -1.88
N GLY A 231 -3.04 29.52 -3.06
CA GLY A 231 -1.81 30.28 -3.26
C GLY A 231 -0.54 29.46 -2.98
N GLU A 232 0.62 30.10 -3.17
CA GLU A 232 1.94 29.43 -3.14
C GLU A 232 2.52 29.28 -1.73
N TYR A 233 2.05 30.09 -0.78
CA TYR A 233 2.65 30.21 0.56
C TYR A 233 1.72 29.64 1.65
N VAL A 234 0.84 28.72 1.27
CA VAL A 234 -0.15 28.12 2.17
C VAL A 234 0.03 26.61 2.17
N GLU A 235 0.03 26.06 3.36
CA GLU A 235 -0.02 24.62 3.59
C GLU A 235 -1.41 24.23 4.09
N VAL A 236 -1.93 23.15 3.54
CA VAL A 236 -3.29 22.68 3.81
C VAL A 236 -3.22 21.30 4.46
N PRO A 237 -3.91 21.04 5.58
CA PRO A 237 -4.00 19.70 6.16
C PRO A 237 -4.48 18.67 5.14
N ILE A 238 -3.80 17.52 5.06
CA ILE A 238 -4.04 16.55 3.99
C ILE A 238 -5.49 16.03 3.97
N LYS A 239 -6.08 15.81 5.16
CA LYS A 239 -7.48 15.37 5.28
C LYS A 239 -8.46 16.41 4.72
N GLN A 240 -8.15 17.70 4.91
CA GLN A 240 -8.94 18.79 4.35
C GLN A 240 -8.76 18.87 2.84
N LEU A 241 -7.53 18.79 2.34
CA LEU A 241 -7.22 18.89 0.91
C LEU A 241 -7.90 17.78 0.10
N LEU A 242 -7.87 16.54 0.58
CA LEU A 242 -8.44 15.38 -0.09
C LEU A 242 -9.97 15.28 0.04
N ASP A 243 -10.59 16.11 0.87
CA ASP A 243 -12.05 16.19 0.93
C ASP A 243 -12.60 17.01 -0.25
N SER A 244 -13.64 16.50 -0.91
CA SER A 244 -14.20 17.16 -2.10
C SER A 244 -15.06 18.40 -1.79
N LYS A 245 -15.48 18.59 -0.53
CA LYS A 245 -16.31 19.73 -0.12
C LYS A 245 -15.47 20.85 0.49
N LEU A 246 -14.50 20.51 1.34
CA LEU A 246 -13.58 21.47 1.95
C LEU A 246 -12.38 21.79 1.04
N GLY A 247 -11.85 20.75 0.40
CA GLY A 247 -10.59 20.72 -0.32
C GLY A 247 -10.73 20.76 -1.83
N LEU A 248 -9.81 20.08 -2.51
CA LEU A 248 -9.86 19.82 -3.95
C LEU A 248 -10.45 18.43 -4.27
N GLY A 249 -10.61 17.57 -3.26
CA GLY A 249 -10.90 16.15 -3.46
C GLY A 249 -9.66 15.37 -3.88
N ILE A 250 -9.84 14.11 -4.28
CA ILE A 250 -8.76 13.26 -4.82
C ILE A 250 -8.45 13.69 -6.26
N PRO A 251 -7.17 13.68 -6.72
CA PRO A 251 -6.84 13.87 -8.13
C PRO A 251 -7.66 12.94 -9.02
N LYS A 252 -8.30 13.48 -10.06
CA LYS A 252 -9.14 12.71 -10.99
C LYS A 252 -8.42 12.54 -12.32
N GLN A 253 -8.58 11.37 -12.92
CA GLN A 253 -8.12 11.14 -14.28
C GLN A 253 -8.87 12.06 -15.24
N ASN A 254 -8.13 12.86 -16.00
CA ASN A 254 -8.70 13.59 -17.13
C ASN A 254 -8.96 12.56 -18.23
N LEU A 255 -10.23 12.27 -18.53
CA LEU A 255 -10.66 11.32 -19.57
C LEU A 255 -10.40 11.80 -21.01
N GLU A 256 -9.65 12.89 -21.18
CA GLU A 256 -9.35 13.45 -22.49
C GLU A 256 -8.49 12.48 -23.32
N PRO A 257 -8.76 12.31 -24.63
CA PRO A 257 -7.99 11.42 -25.49
C PRO A 257 -6.49 11.77 -25.47
N TYR A 258 -5.65 10.77 -25.17
CA TYR A 258 -4.18 10.88 -25.14
C TYR A 258 -3.58 11.60 -26.36
N SER A 259 -4.22 11.52 -27.53
CA SER A 259 -3.76 12.09 -28.79
C SER A 259 -3.75 13.62 -28.86
N ILE A 260 -4.56 14.31 -28.05
CA ILE A 260 -4.73 15.79 -28.16
C ILE A 260 -3.64 16.55 -27.38
N LEU A 261 -2.87 15.87 -26.53
CA LEU A 261 -2.04 16.49 -25.50
C LEU A 261 -0.56 16.07 -25.52
N SER A 262 -0.05 15.59 -26.67
CA SER A 262 1.37 15.26 -26.83
C SER A 262 2.17 16.52 -27.19
N SER A 263 3.34 16.70 -26.58
CA SER A 263 4.20 17.85 -26.89
C SER A 263 4.71 17.77 -28.32
N VAL A 264 5.07 18.91 -28.95
CA VAL A 264 5.67 18.91 -30.30
C VAL A 264 6.93 18.02 -30.35
N ALA A 265 7.72 18.04 -29.28
CA ALA A 265 8.89 17.19 -29.11
C ALA A 265 8.54 15.69 -29.13
N GLU A 266 7.51 15.31 -28.38
CA GLU A 266 6.98 13.95 -28.32
C GLU A 266 6.50 13.47 -29.69
N GLN A 267 5.69 14.29 -30.38
CA GLN A 267 5.18 13.98 -31.72
C GLN A 267 6.33 13.80 -32.72
N THR A 268 7.37 14.64 -32.61
CA THR A 268 8.56 14.55 -33.47
C THR A 268 9.31 13.25 -33.23
N PHE A 269 9.50 12.86 -31.97
CA PHE A 269 10.14 11.60 -31.59
C PHE A 269 9.33 10.37 -32.05
N LEU A 270 8.01 10.36 -31.82
CA LEU A 270 7.11 9.29 -32.26
C LEU A 270 7.07 9.19 -33.80
N SER A 271 7.15 10.31 -34.50
CA SER A 271 7.27 10.34 -35.97
C SER A 271 8.59 9.71 -36.44
N TYR A 272 9.70 10.01 -35.76
CA TYR A 272 10.99 9.38 -36.02
C TYR A 272 10.92 7.86 -35.82
N LEU A 273 10.41 7.38 -34.68
CA LEU A 273 10.26 5.94 -34.42
C LEU A 273 9.38 5.27 -35.47
N SER A 274 8.26 5.90 -35.84
CA SER A 274 7.36 5.37 -36.88
C SER A 274 8.06 5.21 -38.23
N LYS A 275 8.94 6.16 -38.60
CA LYS A 275 9.76 6.08 -39.82
C LYS A 275 10.78 4.95 -39.74
N GLU A 276 11.46 4.77 -38.62
CA GLU A 276 12.42 3.66 -38.43
C GLU A 276 11.73 2.30 -38.45
N ILE A 277 10.56 2.17 -37.82
CA ILE A 277 9.72 0.96 -37.90
C ILE A 277 9.33 0.67 -39.35
N PHE A 278 8.84 1.68 -40.09
CA PHE A 278 8.48 1.50 -41.50
C PHE A 278 9.68 1.07 -42.36
N LYS A 279 10.86 1.65 -42.13
CA LYS A 279 12.10 1.24 -42.81
C LYS A 279 12.46 -0.22 -42.48
N ALA A 280 12.36 -0.64 -41.21
CA ALA A 280 12.65 -2.01 -40.81
C ALA A 280 11.70 -3.00 -41.48
N VAL A 281 10.39 -2.74 -41.43
CA VAL A 281 9.36 -3.57 -42.07
C VAL A 281 9.59 -3.66 -43.59
N LYS A 282 9.80 -2.52 -44.26
CA LYS A 282 10.09 -2.48 -45.70
C LYS A 282 11.32 -3.31 -46.09
N ASN A 283 12.31 -3.37 -45.21
CA ASN A 283 13.56 -4.11 -45.43
C ASN A 283 13.54 -5.54 -44.81
N ASN A 284 12.37 -6.05 -44.40
CA ASN A 284 12.21 -7.35 -43.73
C ASN A 284 13.10 -7.54 -42.49
N LYS A 285 13.42 -6.46 -41.78
CA LYS A 285 14.12 -6.51 -40.50
C LYS A 285 13.11 -6.70 -39.36
N LYS A 286 13.51 -7.45 -38.33
CA LYS A 286 12.70 -7.73 -37.13
C LYS A 286 13.01 -6.78 -35.97
N GLU A 287 13.98 -5.88 -36.14
CA GLU A 287 14.47 -4.98 -35.11
C GLU A 287 14.73 -3.59 -35.71
N ILE A 288 14.66 -2.59 -34.84
CA ILE A 288 15.13 -1.22 -35.09
C ILE A 288 16.29 -0.96 -34.15
N ASP A 289 17.35 -0.34 -34.66
CA ASP A 289 18.45 0.14 -33.83
C ASP A 289 18.13 1.55 -33.34
N ILE A 290 17.98 1.68 -32.02
CA ILE A 290 17.70 2.95 -31.36
C ILE A 290 18.96 3.56 -30.72
N SER A 291 20.13 2.92 -30.80
CA SER A 291 21.34 3.49 -30.17
C SER A 291 21.80 4.79 -30.85
N ASN A 292 21.38 5.01 -32.10
CA ASN A 292 21.81 6.10 -32.96
C ASN A 292 20.72 7.15 -33.20
N ILE A 293 19.86 7.39 -32.21
CA ILE A 293 18.85 8.46 -32.28
C ILE A 293 19.57 9.81 -32.44
N PRO A 294 19.13 10.67 -33.39
CA PRO A 294 19.70 11.99 -33.57
C PRO A 294 19.71 12.80 -32.25
N PRO A 295 20.84 13.43 -31.87
CA PRO A 295 20.94 14.16 -30.60
C PRO A 295 19.88 15.24 -30.39
N GLU A 296 19.37 15.85 -31.47
CA GLU A 296 18.29 16.83 -31.43
C GLU A 296 16.94 16.27 -30.98
N LEU A 297 16.76 14.94 -31.03
CA LEU A 297 15.59 14.22 -30.52
C LEU A 297 15.80 13.71 -29.09
N LEU A 298 16.99 13.90 -28.54
CA LEU A 298 17.34 13.55 -27.17
C LEU A 298 17.38 14.82 -26.33
N TYR A 299 16.88 14.74 -25.10
CA TYR A 299 16.91 15.85 -24.16
C TYR A 299 17.90 15.54 -23.03
N PRO A 300 18.79 16.48 -22.67
CA PRO A 300 19.67 16.33 -21.51
C PRO A 300 18.86 16.60 -20.23
N ASN A 301 17.87 15.77 -19.93
CA ASN A 301 17.16 15.85 -18.65
C ASN A 301 17.91 15.03 -17.60
N LEU A 302 18.99 15.60 -17.07
CA LEU A 302 19.83 14.98 -16.04
C LEU A 302 19.08 14.77 -14.72
N ASP A 303 17.99 15.52 -14.48
CA ASP A 303 17.23 15.49 -13.22
C ASP A 303 16.04 14.52 -13.24
N ARG A 304 15.79 13.82 -14.36
CA ARG A 304 14.63 12.91 -14.50
C ARG A 304 14.66 11.75 -13.50
N PHE A 305 15.85 11.35 -13.08
CA PHE A 305 16.08 10.34 -12.05
C PHE A 305 16.76 10.96 -10.82
N ALA A 306 16.52 12.25 -10.52
CA ALA A 306 17.21 12.98 -9.44
C ALA A 306 17.24 12.27 -8.08
N VAL A 307 16.27 11.39 -7.82
CA VAL A 307 16.32 10.37 -6.78
C VAL A 307 16.65 9.04 -7.48
N ASN A 308 17.93 8.68 -7.54
CA ASN A 308 18.49 7.56 -8.32
C ASN A 308 18.12 6.17 -7.75
N GLN A 309 16.85 5.93 -7.44
CA GLN A 309 16.42 4.69 -6.78
C GLN A 309 15.14 4.17 -7.44
N PHE A 310 15.31 3.29 -8.41
CA PHE A 310 14.22 2.61 -9.10
C PHE A 310 14.66 1.18 -9.43
N GLU A 311 13.72 0.32 -9.81
CA GLU A 311 14.00 -1.07 -10.19
C GLU A 311 13.73 -1.24 -11.69
N LEU A 312 14.53 -2.06 -12.37
CA LEU A 312 14.26 -2.52 -13.73
C LEU A 312 14.00 -4.02 -13.71
N TYR A 313 12.94 -4.43 -14.40
CA TYR A 313 12.66 -5.85 -14.59
C TYR A 313 13.19 -6.28 -15.95
N CYS A 314 14.11 -7.23 -15.91
CA CYS A 314 14.84 -7.69 -17.08
C CYS A 314 14.80 -9.22 -17.14
N GLU A 315 14.75 -9.76 -18.34
CA GLU A 315 15.01 -11.17 -18.62
C GLU A 315 16.33 -11.30 -19.39
N MET A 316 17.10 -12.33 -19.06
CA MET A 316 18.24 -12.76 -19.89
C MET A 316 17.77 -13.87 -20.81
N LYS A 317 17.90 -13.67 -22.13
CA LYS A 317 17.51 -14.67 -23.14
C LYS A 317 18.55 -14.75 -24.25
N ASN A 318 18.52 -15.84 -25.01
CA ASN A 318 19.33 -15.94 -26.22
C ASN A 318 18.52 -15.46 -27.43
N PHE A 319 19.07 -14.52 -28.19
CA PHE A 319 18.55 -14.12 -29.49
C PHE A 319 19.47 -14.68 -30.57
N GLY A 320 19.07 -15.81 -31.16
CA GLY A 320 20.01 -16.65 -31.92
C GLY A 320 21.07 -17.25 -30.98
N GLU A 321 22.34 -17.06 -31.30
CA GLU A 321 23.47 -17.52 -30.48
C GLU A 321 23.99 -16.48 -29.47
N GLN A 322 23.41 -15.27 -29.47
CA GLN A 322 23.89 -14.17 -28.63
C GLN A 322 23.00 -14.00 -27.38
N PRO A 323 23.59 -13.96 -26.17
CA PRO A 323 22.86 -13.60 -24.97
C PRO A 323 22.48 -12.12 -25.02
N VAL A 324 21.21 -11.82 -24.78
CA VAL A 324 20.65 -10.47 -24.75
C VAL A 324 19.86 -10.25 -23.46
N ILE A 325 19.80 -9.00 -23.05
CA ILE A 325 18.96 -8.55 -21.93
C ILE A 325 17.74 -7.89 -22.55
N SER A 326 16.56 -8.32 -22.15
CA SER A 326 15.31 -7.73 -22.58
C SER A 326 14.59 -7.12 -21.39
N ILE A 327 14.15 -5.87 -21.53
CA ILE A 327 13.25 -5.27 -20.57
C ILE A 327 11.88 -5.93 -20.74
N VAL A 328 11.26 -6.36 -19.63
CA VAL A 328 9.93 -6.98 -19.67
C VAL A 328 8.84 -5.90 -19.73
N PRO A 329 7.61 -6.22 -20.20
CA PRO A 329 6.55 -5.21 -20.37
C PRO A 329 6.18 -4.45 -19.09
N ASN A 330 6.25 -5.11 -17.93
CA ASN A 330 6.15 -4.44 -16.63
C ASN A 330 7.53 -3.92 -16.25
N THR A 331 7.96 -2.81 -16.88
CA THR A 331 9.37 -2.40 -17.01
C THR A 331 10.15 -2.19 -15.71
N GLY A 332 9.48 -2.15 -14.56
CA GLY A 332 10.13 -1.95 -13.27
C GLY A 332 9.25 -1.32 -12.21
N SER A 333 9.90 -0.74 -11.21
CA SER A 333 9.30 0.01 -10.10
C SER A 333 9.95 1.39 -10.00
N ASP A 334 9.22 2.39 -9.54
CA ASP A 334 9.71 3.76 -9.31
C ASP A 334 10.46 3.95 -7.98
N MET A 335 10.62 2.88 -7.20
CA MET A 335 11.41 2.88 -5.96
C MET A 335 12.07 1.52 -5.73
N ILE A 336 13.32 1.53 -5.24
CA ILE A 336 14.02 0.33 -4.79
C ILE A 336 13.31 -0.28 -3.57
N GLY A 337 13.24 -1.60 -3.52
CA GLY A 337 12.63 -2.31 -2.39
C GLY A 337 11.20 -2.78 -2.66
N LYS A 338 10.49 -2.19 -3.63
CA LYS A 338 9.09 -2.54 -3.91
C LYS A 338 8.93 -3.99 -4.40
N SER A 339 9.88 -4.50 -5.19
CA SER A 339 9.84 -5.91 -5.64
C SER A 339 10.35 -6.88 -4.59
N ILE A 340 11.50 -6.55 -3.99
CA ILE A 340 12.22 -7.46 -3.10
C ILE A 340 11.61 -7.48 -1.69
N GLY A 341 10.88 -6.44 -1.28
CA GLY A 341 10.43 -6.26 0.10
C GLY A 341 9.60 -7.42 0.65
N ARG A 342 8.75 -8.06 -0.17
CA ARG A 342 8.02 -9.29 0.20
C ARG A 342 8.95 -10.47 0.51
N PHE A 343 10.11 -10.53 -0.15
CA PHE A 343 11.04 -11.64 -0.09
C PHE A 343 12.30 -11.36 0.73
N ALA A 344 12.53 -10.10 1.10
CA ALA A 344 13.78 -9.65 1.70
C ALA A 344 14.13 -10.46 2.96
N SER A 345 13.16 -10.74 3.84
CA SER A 345 13.40 -11.54 5.05
C SER A 345 13.92 -12.97 4.80
N TYR A 346 13.80 -13.50 3.57
CA TYR A 346 14.35 -14.81 3.21
C TYR A 346 15.82 -14.77 2.80
N PHE A 347 16.40 -13.59 2.53
CA PHE A 347 17.77 -13.44 2.07
C PHE A 347 18.64 -12.72 3.11
N LEU A 348 19.83 -13.24 3.40
CA LEU A 348 20.75 -12.65 4.39
C LEU A 348 21.27 -11.25 4.00
N ASN A 349 21.29 -10.93 2.70
CA ASN A 349 21.87 -9.70 2.14
C ASN A 349 20.84 -8.86 1.36
N SER A 350 19.62 -8.70 1.87
CA SER A 350 18.56 -7.92 1.20
C SER A 350 18.38 -6.51 1.75
N ASN A 351 19.44 -5.88 2.25
CA ASN A 351 19.33 -4.54 2.81
C ASN A 351 18.88 -3.55 1.72
N ILE A 352 17.77 -2.85 1.99
CA ILE A 352 17.25 -1.80 1.12
C ILE A 352 17.73 -0.47 1.69
N GLU A 353 18.74 0.12 1.06
CA GLU A 353 19.25 1.43 1.45
C GLU A 353 18.57 2.53 0.64
N LEU A 354 17.73 3.33 1.30
CA LEU A 354 17.04 4.47 0.70
C LEU A 354 17.88 5.75 0.81
N ASP A 355 17.62 6.69 -0.08
CA ASP A 355 18.31 7.98 -0.13
C ASP A 355 18.04 8.81 1.13
N SER A 356 19.06 8.99 1.97
CA SER A 356 18.94 9.69 3.25
C SER A 356 18.76 11.20 3.13
N ARG A 357 18.78 11.77 1.92
CA ARG A 357 18.56 13.21 1.68
C ARG A 357 17.09 13.62 1.81
N VAL A 358 16.18 12.64 1.81
CA VAL A 358 14.74 12.83 1.98
C VAL A 358 14.24 11.93 3.11
N ASP A 359 13.23 12.41 3.84
CA ASP A 359 12.51 11.58 4.79
C ASP A 359 11.68 10.54 4.03
N ASN A 360 12.18 9.31 3.99
CA ASN A 360 11.50 8.19 3.36
C ASN A 360 10.46 7.62 4.32
N VAL A 361 9.18 7.63 3.92
CA VAL A 361 8.04 7.16 4.72
C VAL A 361 7.38 5.95 4.05
N GLU A 362 7.28 4.83 4.77
CA GLU A 362 6.45 3.69 4.32
C GLU A 362 4.98 4.00 4.61
N LEU A 363 4.12 3.98 3.58
CA LEU A 363 2.67 4.03 3.77
C LEU A 363 2.14 2.61 4.00
N ILE A 364 1.56 2.38 5.17
CA ILE A 364 0.96 1.09 5.51
C ILE A 364 -0.56 1.27 5.59
N GLU A 365 -1.28 0.73 4.61
CA GLU A 365 -2.73 0.79 4.56
C GLU A 365 -3.34 -0.58 4.26
N PHE A 366 -4.55 -0.79 4.78
CA PHE A 366 -5.31 -2.00 4.49
C PHE A 366 -5.85 -1.95 3.05
N PRO A 367 -5.59 -2.94 2.19
CA PRO A 367 -5.98 -2.89 0.80
C PRO A 367 -7.49 -2.97 0.62
N SER A 368 -7.96 -2.38 -0.48
CA SER A 368 -9.37 -2.43 -0.85
C SER A 368 -9.85 -3.84 -1.23
N ASP A 369 -9.07 -4.63 -1.95
CA ASP A 369 -9.40 -6.05 -2.20
C ASP A 369 -8.64 -6.92 -1.19
N ASN A 370 -9.36 -7.76 -0.43
CA ASN A 370 -8.75 -8.69 0.52
C ASN A 370 -7.76 -9.68 -0.14
N LYS A 371 -7.84 -9.93 -1.45
CA LYS A 371 -6.86 -10.73 -2.19
C LYS A 371 -5.47 -10.12 -2.15
N ASN A 372 -5.38 -8.80 -2.00
CA ASN A 372 -4.12 -8.08 -1.93
C ASN A 372 -3.47 -8.15 -0.53
N LEU A 373 -4.13 -8.71 0.48
CA LEU A 373 -3.51 -8.92 1.80
C LEU A 373 -2.27 -9.81 1.72
N ASN A 374 -2.24 -10.77 0.78
CA ASN A 374 -1.09 -11.65 0.58
C ASN A 374 0.14 -10.95 -0.03
N VAL A 375 -0.02 -9.72 -0.54
CA VAL A 375 1.06 -8.92 -1.14
C VAL A 375 1.40 -7.66 -0.34
N MET A 376 0.67 -7.38 0.75
CA MET A 376 0.87 -6.18 1.57
C MET A 376 2.10 -6.28 2.48
N SER A 377 2.39 -7.48 3.01
CA SER A 377 3.52 -7.68 3.91
C SER A 377 4.84 -7.46 3.16
N SER A 378 5.60 -6.45 3.58
CA SER A 378 6.85 -6.04 2.96
C SER A 378 7.87 -5.65 4.04
N HIS A 379 9.12 -6.04 3.86
CA HIS A 379 10.23 -5.44 4.58
C HIS A 379 10.72 -4.22 3.79
N HIS A 380 10.98 -3.11 4.48
CA HIS A 380 11.28 -1.83 3.85
C HIS A 380 12.43 -1.11 4.55
N GLY A 381 13.15 -0.28 3.79
CA GLY A 381 14.26 0.54 4.28
C GLY A 381 13.87 1.93 4.79
N HIS A 382 12.57 2.25 4.84
CA HIS A 382 12.07 3.56 5.28
C HIS A 382 12.39 3.84 6.75
N SER A 383 12.82 5.06 7.05
CA SER A 383 13.13 5.52 8.41
C SER A 383 11.87 5.86 9.21
N LYS A 384 10.78 6.18 8.53
CA LYS A 384 9.49 6.50 9.14
C LYS A 384 8.36 5.69 8.51
N LYS A 385 7.21 5.61 9.18
CA LYS A 385 6.00 4.95 8.67
C LYS A 385 4.77 5.85 8.85
N LEU A 386 3.81 5.78 7.93
CA LEU A 386 2.47 6.33 8.10
C LEU A 386 1.48 5.16 8.10
N LEU A 387 0.95 4.83 9.26
CA LEU A 387 0.04 3.70 9.43
C LEU A 387 -1.41 4.17 9.38
N LEU A 388 -2.15 3.78 8.35
CA LEU A 388 -3.57 4.10 8.17
C LEU A 388 -4.50 2.99 8.67
N SER A 389 -4.08 2.30 9.73
CA SER A 389 -4.81 1.19 10.35
C SER A 389 -4.72 1.24 11.88
N TYR A 390 -4.60 0.10 12.55
CA TYR A 390 -4.48 -0.01 14.00
C TYR A 390 -3.02 0.13 14.43
N GLU A 391 -2.73 1.04 15.36
CA GLU A 391 -1.38 1.42 15.75
C GLU A 391 -1.05 0.90 17.16
N ASP A 392 0.01 0.09 17.29
CA ASP A 392 0.43 -0.51 18.56
C ASP A 392 1.10 0.50 19.49
N ASP A 393 2.08 1.22 18.95
CA ASP A 393 2.85 2.23 19.65
C ASP A 393 2.92 3.48 18.78
N PHE A 394 2.45 4.60 19.32
CA PHE A 394 2.64 5.94 18.75
C PHE A 394 4.11 6.34 18.95
N ASP A 395 5.00 5.69 18.21
CA ASP A 395 6.44 5.87 18.27
C ASP A 395 6.87 7.17 17.55
N ILE A 396 8.05 7.69 17.90
CA ILE A 396 8.68 8.88 17.31
C ILE A 396 8.87 8.73 15.80
N ASP A 397 9.07 7.49 15.33
CA ASP A 397 9.25 7.17 13.90
C ASP A 397 7.91 7.05 13.12
N SER A 398 6.76 7.26 13.78
CA SER A 398 5.44 7.23 13.15
C SER A 398 4.94 8.62 12.75
N LEU A 399 4.56 8.78 11.48
CA LEU A 399 3.84 9.96 10.98
C LEU A 399 2.37 9.89 11.38
N GLU A 400 1.85 11.02 11.81
CA GLU A 400 0.43 11.17 12.15
C GLU A 400 -0.31 11.95 11.08
N LEU A 401 -1.41 11.38 10.58
CA LEU A 401 -2.18 11.96 9.49
C LEU A 401 -2.78 13.34 9.83
N ASP A 402 -3.02 13.63 11.12
CA ASP A 402 -3.52 14.93 11.59
C ASP A 402 -2.49 16.06 11.51
N PHE A 403 -1.21 15.74 11.53
CA PHE A 403 -0.11 16.70 11.47
C PHE A 403 0.52 16.80 10.07
N LEU A 404 0.03 16.01 9.11
CA LEU A 404 0.51 16.04 7.74
C LEU A 404 -0.18 17.13 6.94
N VAL A 405 0.61 18.09 6.45
CA VAL A 405 0.15 19.16 5.56
C VAL A 405 0.76 19.02 4.17
N VAL A 406 0.10 19.63 3.19
CA VAL A 406 0.53 19.69 1.79
C VAL A 406 0.71 21.14 1.40
N GLY A 407 1.86 21.47 0.82
CA GLY A 407 2.17 22.77 0.24
C GLY A 407 2.69 22.62 -1.18
N VAL A 408 3.08 23.75 -1.77
CA VAL A 408 3.72 23.79 -3.09
C VAL A 408 5.06 24.52 -3.03
N GLU A 409 6.03 24.02 -3.79
CA GLU A 409 7.29 24.71 -4.04
C GLU A 409 7.44 24.98 -5.54
N ARG A 410 8.08 26.10 -5.88
CA ARG A 410 8.36 26.44 -7.27
C ARG A 410 9.69 25.83 -7.69
N VAL A 411 9.65 24.95 -8.70
CA VAL A 411 10.83 24.33 -9.31
C VAL A 411 10.86 24.73 -10.79
N ASN A 412 11.78 25.63 -11.13
CA ASN A 412 11.86 26.27 -12.45
C ASN A 412 10.55 27.03 -12.79
N GLU A 413 9.87 26.62 -13.87
CA GLU A 413 8.62 27.22 -14.35
C GLU A 413 7.36 26.51 -13.85
N HIS A 414 7.49 25.52 -12.97
CA HIS A 414 6.37 24.70 -12.48
C HIS A 414 6.32 24.64 -10.95
N TYR A 415 5.16 24.24 -10.42
CA TYR A 415 4.97 23.93 -9.01
C TYR A 415 5.06 22.43 -8.77
N LYS A 416 5.61 22.03 -7.62
CA LYS A 416 5.59 20.66 -7.11
C LYS A 416 4.92 20.65 -5.74
N LEU A 417 4.09 19.65 -5.51
CA LEU A 417 3.54 19.39 -4.17
C LEU A 417 4.62 18.81 -3.28
N TYR A 418 4.66 19.24 -2.02
CA TYR A 418 5.43 18.60 -0.97
C TYR A 418 4.53 18.27 0.22
N PHE A 419 4.97 17.30 1.03
CA PHE A 419 4.35 16.94 2.30
C PHE A 419 5.26 17.41 3.43
N ARG A 420 4.67 17.92 4.52
CA ARG A 420 5.41 18.28 5.74
C ARG A 420 4.68 17.78 6.98
N ASP A 421 5.44 17.24 7.92
CA ASP A 421 4.94 16.92 9.26
C ASP A 421 5.13 18.14 10.16
N LEU A 422 4.02 18.66 10.71
CA LEU A 422 4.06 19.85 11.58
C LEU A 422 4.80 19.60 12.90
N ARG A 423 5.10 18.35 13.27
CA ARG A 423 5.79 18.00 14.52
C ARG A 423 7.31 18.11 14.45
N THR A 424 7.90 18.09 13.25
CA THR A 424 9.37 18.02 13.06
C THR A 424 10.07 19.38 13.02
N ASP A 425 9.32 20.49 13.15
CA ASP A 425 9.86 21.86 13.10
C ASP A 425 9.87 22.57 14.48
N LEU A 426 10.32 21.87 15.53
CA LEU A 426 10.64 22.45 16.85
C LEU A 426 12.14 22.38 17.18
#